data_AF-A0A8K1CZY5-F1
#
_entry.id   AF-A0A8K1CZY5-F1
#
_cell.length_a   1.000
_cell.length_b   1.000
_cell.length_c   1.000
_cell.angle_alpha   90.00
_cell.angle_beta   90.00
_cell.angle_gamma   90.00
#
_symmetry.space_group_name_H-M   'P 1'
#
loop_
_entity.id
_entity.type
_entity.pdbx_description
1 polymer ?
#
loop_
_entity_poly.entity_id
_entity_poly.type
_entity_poly.pdbx_seq_one_letter_code
_entity_poly.pdbx_strand_id
1 'polypeptide(L)'
;EVVVDTSSPNYNDGEPSVSLYIKALSRGIHVITVNKAPLALEFQKLFEVAEKHGSKIGFQGTVMSGTPSINLYRVQPLVEVFKIRGILNGTTNYILSRIYDGLDFNSALKEAKEKGYAEEDPTLDLNGFDAAAKLTILVNLMMNRNLRLRDFKFRGIQNITNEEIRRSRAEGKKIKLLAYADNYVVEVSPKQLDPHDPLFNIDGVENALEIHNEIQRIVIRGPGAGPINAAYGALTDLVL
;
A
#
# COMPACT_ATOMS: atom_id res chain seq x y z
N GLU A 1 -28.26 1.01 -3.54
CA GLU A 1 -27.64 -0.32 -3.56
C GLU A 1 -26.15 -0.25 -3.22
N VAL A 2 -25.39 0.69 -3.80
CA VAL A 2 -23.97 0.88 -3.50
C VAL A 2 -23.66 2.36 -3.26
N VAL A 3 -22.74 2.66 -2.34
CA VAL A 3 -22.06 3.96 -2.20
C VAL A 3 -20.63 3.82 -2.70
N VAL A 4 -20.17 4.74 -3.55
CA VAL A 4 -18.77 4.79 -4.01
C VAL A 4 -18.10 6.03 -3.40
N ASP A 5 -17.06 5.82 -2.59
CA ASP A 5 -16.29 6.90 -1.96
C ASP A 5 -14.93 7.10 -2.63
N THR A 6 -14.76 8.29 -3.20
CA THR A 6 -13.52 8.78 -3.83
C THR A 6 -12.96 10.02 -3.12
N SER A 7 -13.36 10.25 -1.88
CA SER A 7 -12.87 11.36 -1.06
C SER A 7 -11.38 11.19 -0.72
N SER A 8 -10.73 12.33 -0.45
CA SER A 8 -9.37 12.36 0.05
C SER A 8 -9.27 11.69 1.43
N PRO A 9 -8.16 11.01 1.73
CA PRO A 9 -7.99 10.35 3.02
C PRO A 9 -7.83 11.36 4.16
N ASN A 10 -8.61 11.18 5.23
CA ASN A 10 -8.43 11.86 6.50
C ASN A 10 -7.90 10.87 7.52
N TYR A 11 -6.59 10.89 7.76
CA TYR A 11 -5.94 9.95 8.70
C TYR A 11 -6.02 10.38 10.18
N ASN A 12 -6.62 11.55 10.49
CA ASN A 12 -6.78 11.98 11.88
C ASN A 12 -7.83 11.14 12.59
N ASP A 13 -9.00 10.99 11.97
CA ASP A 13 -10.15 10.29 12.55
C ASP A 13 -10.98 9.49 11.52
N GLY A 14 -10.64 9.55 10.23
CA GLY A 14 -11.37 8.85 9.16
C GLY A 14 -12.71 9.49 8.79
N GLU A 15 -13.09 10.62 9.38
CA GLU A 15 -14.38 11.27 9.12
C GLU A 15 -14.33 12.17 7.87
N PRO A 16 -15.47 12.33 7.16
CA PRO A 16 -16.80 11.78 7.45
C PRO A 16 -17.01 10.33 6.95
N SER A 17 -15.99 9.73 6.30
CA SER A 17 -16.11 8.45 5.60
C SER A 17 -16.44 7.30 6.55
N VAL A 18 -15.81 7.21 7.72
CA VAL A 18 -16.10 6.15 8.71
C VAL A 18 -17.57 6.17 9.13
N SER A 19 -18.10 7.32 9.56
CA SER A 19 -19.50 7.43 9.95
C SER A 19 -20.46 7.15 8.79
N LEU A 20 -20.11 7.61 7.58
CA LEU A 20 -20.89 7.35 6.38
C LEU A 20 -20.95 5.86 6.05
N TYR A 21 -19.82 5.16 6.11
CA TYR A 21 -19.73 3.73 5.80
C TYR A 21 -20.55 2.92 6.79
N ILE A 22 -20.39 3.16 8.09
CA ILE A 22 -21.17 2.48 9.13
C ILE A 22 -22.68 2.67 8.88
N LYS A 23 -23.11 3.89 8.55
CA LYS A 23 -24.51 4.19 8.27
C LYS A 23 -25.02 3.48 7.02
N ALA A 24 -24.23 3.42 5.96
CA ALA A 24 -24.58 2.73 4.72
C ALA A 24 -24.68 1.22 4.93
N LEU A 25 -23.63 0.61 5.48
CA LEU A 25 -23.54 -0.83 5.75
C LEU A 25 -24.65 -1.29 6.70
N SER A 26 -24.96 -0.53 7.74
CA SER A 26 -26.06 -0.84 8.68
C SER A 26 -27.45 -0.86 8.01
N ARG A 27 -27.58 -0.24 6.84
CA ARG A 27 -28.82 -0.23 6.03
C ARG A 27 -28.81 -1.31 4.93
N GLY A 28 -27.83 -2.20 4.93
CA GLY A 28 -27.62 -3.19 3.87
C GLY A 28 -27.10 -2.59 2.57
N ILE A 29 -26.59 -1.36 2.58
CA ILE A 29 -26.03 -0.69 1.39
C ILE A 29 -24.55 -1.02 1.31
N HIS A 30 -24.09 -1.53 0.16
CA HIS A 30 -22.67 -1.85 -0.05
C HIS A 30 -21.82 -0.57 -0.16
N VAL A 31 -20.54 -0.66 0.19
CA VAL A 31 -19.59 0.44 0.06
C VAL A 31 -18.45 0.02 -0.85
N ILE A 32 -18.07 0.86 -1.80
CA ILE A 32 -16.83 0.76 -2.56
C ILE A 32 -16.00 2.00 -2.24
N THR A 33 -14.72 1.83 -1.94
CA THR A 33 -13.85 2.96 -1.58
C THR A 33 -12.48 2.87 -2.22
N VAL A 34 -11.94 4.02 -2.62
CA VAL A 34 -10.50 4.19 -2.92
C VAL A 34 -9.79 4.98 -1.82
N ASN A 35 -10.51 5.34 -0.76
CA ASN A 35 -10.02 6.01 0.43
C ASN A 35 -9.44 4.98 1.42
N LYS A 36 -8.12 5.06 1.64
CA LYS A 36 -7.38 4.18 2.55
C LYS A 36 -7.68 4.43 4.02
N ALA A 37 -7.99 5.67 4.41
CA ALA A 37 -7.99 6.08 5.82
C ALA A 37 -9.03 5.32 6.68
N PRO A 38 -10.30 5.16 6.26
CA PRO A 38 -11.27 4.39 7.04
C PRO A 38 -10.83 2.95 7.29
N LEU A 39 -10.23 2.31 6.29
CA LEU A 39 -9.73 0.94 6.39
C LEU A 39 -8.45 0.85 7.23
N ALA A 40 -7.54 1.82 7.12
CA ALA A 40 -6.33 1.84 7.93
C ALA A 40 -6.60 2.11 9.43
N LEU A 41 -7.70 2.81 9.75
CA LEU A 41 -8.08 3.17 11.12
C LEU A 41 -9.05 2.18 11.77
N GLU A 42 -10.08 1.76 11.04
CA GLU A 42 -11.26 1.07 11.59
C GLU A 42 -11.62 -0.21 10.80
N PHE A 43 -10.62 -0.91 10.23
CA PHE A 43 -10.82 -2.11 9.39
C PHE A 43 -11.84 -3.09 9.98
N GLN A 44 -11.54 -3.65 11.16
CA GLN A 44 -12.34 -4.69 11.79
C GLN A 44 -13.78 -4.23 12.03
N LYS A 45 -13.95 -3.02 12.58
CA LYS A 45 -15.26 -2.44 12.87
C LYS A 45 -16.12 -2.31 11.62
N LEU A 46 -15.54 -1.85 10.50
CA LEU A 46 -16.26 -1.70 9.24
C LEU A 46 -16.75 -3.05 8.69
N PHE A 47 -15.89 -4.07 8.72
CA PHE A 47 -16.24 -5.41 8.23
C PHE A 47 -17.25 -6.13 9.12
N GLU A 48 -17.16 -5.98 10.45
CA GLU A 48 -18.15 -6.53 11.39
C GLU A 48 -19.55 -5.95 11.13
N VAL A 49 -19.65 -4.64 10.86
CA VAL A 49 -20.92 -4.01 10.49
C VAL A 49 -21.40 -4.53 9.14
N ALA A 50 -20.50 -4.68 8.16
CA ALA A 50 -20.86 -5.20 6.85
C ALA A 50 -21.45 -6.62 6.93
N GLU A 51 -20.74 -7.52 7.61
CA GLU A 51 -21.14 -8.92 7.83
C GLU A 51 -22.49 -9.02 8.54
N LYS A 52 -22.65 -8.30 9.67
CA LYS A 52 -23.89 -8.30 10.46
C LYS A 52 -25.13 -7.92 9.64
N HIS A 53 -24.97 -7.06 8.65
CA HIS A 53 -26.08 -6.52 7.85
C HIS A 53 -26.15 -7.08 6.43
N GLY A 54 -25.33 -8.11 6.10
CA GLY A 54 -25.30 -8.72 4.78
C GLY A 54 -24.84 -7.77 3.66
N SER A 55 -24.11 -6.71 4.01
CA SER A 55 -23.51 -5.77 3.06
C SER A 55 -22.04 -6.13 2.80
N LYS A 56 -21.42 -5.46 1.82
CA LYS A 56 -20.07 -5.78 1.33
C LYS A 56 -19.25 -4.50 1.23
N ILE A 57 -17.93 -4.65 1.34
CA ILE A 57 -16.96 -3.56 1.14
C ILE A 57 -16.01 -3.93 -0.01
N GLY A 58 -16.04 -3.13 -1.08
CA GLY A 58 -15.05 -3.09 -2.15
C GLY A 58 -13.97 -2.05 -1.86
N PHE A 59 -12.70 -2.40 -2.05
CA PHE A 59 -11.58 -1.49 -1.76
C PHE A 59 -10.30 -1.78 -2.55
N GLN A 60 -10.40 -2.39 -3.73
CA GLN A 60 -9.26 -2.67 -4.60
C GLN A 60 -8.43 -1.42 -4.89
N GLY A 61 -9.09 -0.29 -5.15
CA GLY A 61 -8.40 0.96 -5.46
C GLY A 61 -7.57 1.55 -4.31
N THR A 62 -7.67 1.03 -3.10
CA THR A 62 -6.93 1.54 -1.92
C THR A 62 -5.45 1.12 -1.91
N VAL A 63 -5.13 -0.07 -2.42
CA VAL A 63 -3.77 -0.61 -2.43
C VAL A 63 -3.39 -1.02 -3.85
N MET A 64 -2.33 -0.43 -4.39
CA MET A 64 -1.90 -0.63 -5.78
C MET A 64 -2.97 -0.30 -6.84
N SER A 65 -3.93 0.57 -6.52
CA SER A 65 -4.87 1.13 -7.49
C SER A 65 -5.62 0.03 -8.27
N GLY A 66 -5.49 -0.01 -9.60
CA GLY A 66 -6.12 -1.04 -10.45
C GLY A 66 -5.37 -2.36 -10.53
N THR A 67 -4.13 -2.45 -10.03
CA THR A 67 -3.37 -3.71 -10.00
C THR A 67 -3.99 -4.65 -8.96
N PRO A 68 -4.33 -5.91 -9.27
CA PRO A 68 -5.19 -6.77 -8.45
C PRO A 68 -4.51 -7.27 -7.16
N SER A 69 -4.26 -6.37 -6.22
CA SER A 69 -3.62 -6.63 -4.92
C SER A 69 -4.60 -7.20 -3.89
N ILE A 70 -5.84 -6.73 -3.86
CA ILE A 70 -6.88 -7.10 -2.88
C ILE A 70 -7.72 -8.25 -3.45
N ASN A 71 -8.18 -8.08 -4.69
CA ASN A 71 -9.09 -9.02 -5.32
C ASN A 71 -8.44 -10.35 -5.67
N LEU A 72 -7.12 -10.40 -5.90
CA LEU A 72 -6.43 -11.69 -6.08
C LEU A 72 -6.51 -12.55 -4.82
N TYR A 73 -6.34 -11.98 -3.63
CA TYR A 73 -6.44 -12.77 -2.39
C TYR A 73 -7.85 -13.36 -2.19
N ARG A 74 -8.89 -12.62 -2.62
CA ARG A 74 -10.28 -13.09 -2.55
C ARG A 74 -10.54 -14.37 -3.37
N VAL A 75 -9.68 -14.73 -4.33
CA VAL A 75 -9.82 -15.97 -5.12
C VAL A 75 -9.22 -17.20 -4.43
N GLN A 76 -8.48 -17.02 -3.34
CA GLN A 76 -7.90 -18.11 -2.54
C GLN A 76 -8.26 -17.95 -1.04
N PRO A 77 -9.55 -17.99 -0.66
CA PRO A 77 -9.97 -17.65 0.71
C PRO A 77 -9.51 -18.64 1.79
N LEU A 78 -8.99 -19.81 1.41
CA LEU A 78 -8.57 -20.87 2.35
C LEU A 78 -7.06 -20.93 2.58
N VAL A 79 -6.24 -20.15 1.85
CA VAL A 79 -4.77 -20.21 2.01
C VAL A 79 -4.33 -19.26 3.12
N GLU A 80 -3.49 -19.74 4.03
CA GLU A 80 -2.93 -18.86 5.07
C GLU A 80 -1.74 -18.07 4.53
N VAL A 81 -1.84 -16.74 4.56
CA VAL A 81 -0.71 -15.85 4.22
C VAL A 81 0.12 -15.60 5.48
N PHE A 82 1.36 -16.08 5.48
CA PHE A 82 2.28 -15.92 6.61
C PHE A 82 3.33 -14.83 6.37
N LYS A 83 3.48 -14.32 5.15
CA LYS A 83 4.41 -13.22 4.85
C LYS A 83 4.00 -12.36 3.66
N ILE A 84 4.17 -11.06 3.82
CA ILE A 84 3.92 -10.02 2.83
C ILE A 84 5.18 -9.15 2.70
N ARG A 85 5.56 -8.87 1.46
CA ARG A 85 6.59 -7.89 1.11
C ARG A 85 6.04 -6.98 0.03
N GLY A 86 6.31 -5.68 0.08
CA GLY A 86 5.75 -4.78 -0.92
C GLY A 86 6.56 -3.51 -1.12
N ILE A 87 6.63 -3.09 -2.38
CA ILE A 87 6.97 -1.71 -2.77
C ILE A 87 5.64 -1.04 -3.05
N LEU A 88 5.12 -0.35 -2.04
CA LEU A 88 3.72 0.12 -2.02
C LEU A 88 3.56 1.62 -2.31
N ASN A 89 4.66 2.33 -2.57
CA ASN A 89 4.66 3.77 -2.80
C ASN A 89 5.55 4.15 -3.99
N GLY A 90 4.91 4.61 -5.08
CA GLY A 90 5.59 4.96 -6.33
C GLY A 90 6.51 6.17 -6.21
N THR A 91 6.14 7.19 -5.41
CA THR A 91 6.95 8.40 -5.18
C THR A 91 8.33 8.03 -4.61
N THR A 92 8.35 7.26 -3.53
CA THR A 92 9.58 6.83 -2.88
C THR A 92 10.36 5.82 -3.72
N ASN A 93 9.68 4.90 -4.43
CA ASN A 93 10.36 3.98 -5.33
C ASN A 93 11.05 4.74 -6.49
N TYR A 94 10.42 5.79 -7.00
CA TYR A 94 11.00 6.64 -8.04
C TYR A 94 12.27 7.31 -7.53
N ILE A 95 12.19 8.00 -6.39
CA ILE A 95 13.33 8.70 -5.78
C ILE A 95 14.49 7.73 -5.54
N LEU A 96 14.23 6.56 -4.95
CA LEU A 96 15.26 5.54 -4.69
C LEU A 96 15.87 4.97 -5.98
N SER A 97 15.07 4.83 -7.04
CA SER A 97 15.57 4.41 -8.36
C SER A 97 16.54 5.45 -8.93
N ARG A 98 16.21 6.74 -8.84
CA ARG A 98 17.08 7.84 -9.30
C ARG A 98 18.35 7.98 -8.46
N ILE A 99 18.25 7.72 -7.15
CA ILE A 99 19.42 7.65 -6.26
C ILE A 99 20.35 6.51 -6.69
N TYR A 100 19.80 5.33 -7.00
CA TYR A 100 20.59 4.22 -7.53
C TYR A 100 21.31 4.60 -8.83
N ASP A 101 20.66 5.35 -9.72
CA ASP A 101 21.20 5.80 -11.01
C ASP A 101 22.30 6.87 -10.92
N GLY A 102 22.42 7.60 -9.80
CA GLY A 102 23.47 8.62 -9.67
C GLY A 102 23.10 9.84 -8.85
N LEU A 103 21.81 10.12 -8.69
CA LEU A 103 21.37 11.38 -8.10
C LEU A 103 21.50 11.39 -6.58
N ASP A 104 21.73 12.58 -6.03
CA ASP A 104 21.49 12.81 -4.62
C ASP A 104 19.98 12.90 -4.33
N PHE A 105 19.61 12.78 -3.05
CA PHE A 105 18.22 12.76 -2.61
C PHE A 105 17.43 14.01 -3.04
N ASN A 106 18.02 15.20 -2.92
CA ASN A 106 17.32 16.45 -3.22
C ASN A 106 17.08 16.60 -4.72
N SER A 107 18.07 16.24 -5.54
CA SER A 107 17.93 16.21 -7.01
C SER A 107 16.87 15.21 -7.45
N ALA A 108 16.86 14.00 -6.87
CA ALA A 108 15.85 12.98 -7.16
C ALA A 108 14.43 13.42 -6.75
N LEU A 109 14.28 14.04 -5.58
CA LEU A 109 13.00 14.60 -5.10
C LEU A 109 12.51 15.73 -6.00
N LYS A 110 13.42 16.64 -6.40
CA LYS A 110 13.10 17.72 -7.33
C LYS A 110 12.63 17.17 -8.68
N GLU A 111 13.34 16.19 -9.23
CA GLU A 111 12.94 15.53 -10.49
C GLU A 111 11.57 14.85 -10.35
N ALA A 112 11.28 14.22 -9.21
CA ALA A 112 9.98 13.61 -8.94
C ALA A 112 8.84 14.63 -8.91
N LYS A 113 9.06 15.82 -8.30
CA LYS A 113 8.09 16.92 -8.30
C LYS A 113 7.85 17.47 -9.71
N GLU A 114 8.91 17.74 -10.47
CA GLU A 114 8.81 18.26 -11.84
C GLU A 114 8.03 17.33 -12.78
N LYS A 115 8.12 16.02 -12.57
CA LYS A 115 7.38 15.01 -13.32
C LYS A 115 5.97 14.73 -12.77
N GLY A 116 5.57 15.38 -11.68
CA GLY A 116 4.29 15.16 -11.02
C GLY A 116 4.15 13.81 -10.32
N TYR A 117 5.27 13.14 -10.00
CA TYR A 117 5.29 11.90 -9.21
C TYR A 117 5.30 12.16 -7.70
N ALA A 118 5.71 13.35 -7.28
CA ALA A 118 5.61 13.83 -5.90
C ALA A 118 4.75 15.10 -5.87
N GLU A 119 3.86 15.21 -4.89
CA GLU A 119 3.12 16.45 -4.62
C GLU A 119 4.05 17.52 -4.02
N GLU A 120 3.53 18.75 -3.87
CA GLU A 120 4.30 19.84 -3.27
C GLU A 120 4.68 19.53 -1.81
N ASP A 121 3.77 18.90 -1.07
CA ASP A 121 4.03 18.31 0.24
C ASP A 121 4.00 16.77 0.17
N PRO A 122 5.14 16.10 -0.08
CA PRO A 122 5.23 14.65 -0.17
C PRO A 122 5.51 13.99 1.20
N THR A 123 5.23 14.67 2.32
CA THR A 123 5.65 14.21 3.66
C THR A 123 5.17 12.79 3.97
N LEU A 124 3.91 12.45 3.66
CA LEU A 124 3.35 11.12 3.93
C LEU A 124 3.97 10.00 3.07
N ASP A 125 4.49 10.35 1.89
CA ASP A 125 5.25 9.42 1.07
C ASP A 125 6.64 9.22 1.67
N LEU A 126 7.36 10.33 1.89
CA LEU A 126 8.77 10.33 2.27
C LEU A 126 9.03 9.76 3.66
N ASN A 127 8.09 9.93 4.59
CA ASN A 127 8.20 9.38 5.95
C ASN A 127 7.78 7.90 6.03
N GLY A 128 7.21 7.33 4.96
CA GLY A 128 6.76 5.93 4.88
C GLY A 128 5.33 5.66 5.36
N PHE A 129 4.58 6.69 5.73
CA PHE A 129 3.23 6.57 6.26
C PHE A 129 2.24 6.00 5.23
N ASP A 130 2.26 6.45 3.98
CA ASP A 130 1.36 5.93 2.94
C ASP A 130 1.58 4.43 2.69
N ALA A 131 2.84 3.99 2.66
CA ALA A 131 3.18 2.57 2.56
C ALA A 131 2.73 1.79 3.80
N ALA A 132 2.83 2.37 5.01
CA ALA A 132 2.36 1.75 6.24
C ALA A 132 0.84 1.59 6.25
N ALA A 133 0.09 2.61 5.82
CA ALA A 133 -1.37 2.56 5.74
C ALA A 133 -1.84 1.46 4.77
N LYS A 134 -1.17 1.34 3.62
CA LYS A 134 -1.43 0.25 2.65
C LYS A 134 -1.10 -1.12 3.24
N LEU A 135 0.01 -1.24 3.97
CA LEU A 135 0.36 -2.50 4.63
C LEU A 135 -0.62 -2.86 5.75
N THR A 136 -1.15 -1.90 6.51
CA THR A 136 -2.23 -2.13 7.49
C THR A 136 -3.44 -2.79 6.85
N ILE A 137 -3.90 -2.28 5.71
CA ILE A 137 -5.03 -2.86 4.97
C ILE A 137 -4.71 -4.30 4.52
N LEU A 138 -3.53 -4.52 3.95
CA LEU A 138 -3.12 -5.85 3.47
C LEU A 138 -3.01 -6.88 4.60
N VAL A 139 -2.39 -6.51 5.72
CA VAL A 139 -2.18 -7.43 6.85
C VAL A 139 -3.50 -7.78 7.53
N ASN A 140 -4.40 -6.81 7.71
CA ASN A 140 -5.71 -7.07 8.29
C ASN A 140 -6.58 -7.95 7.37
N LEU A 141 -6.51 -7.74 6.05
CA LEU A 141 -7.22 -8.56 5.07
C LEU A 141 -6.65 -9.99 4.96
N MET A 142 -5.34 -10.09 4.69
CA MET A 142 -4.73 -11.34 4.21
C MET A 142 -4.21 -12.23 5.35
N MET A 143 -3.82 -11.63 6.46
CA MET A 143 -3.26 -12.35 7.62
C MET A 143 -4.25 -12.41 8.79
N ASN A 144 -5.50 -11.98 8.56
CA ASN A 144 -6.58 -11.92 9.56
C ASN A 144 -6.14 -11.30 10.90
N ARG A 145 -5.49 -10.13 10.82
CA ARG A 145 -5.05 -9.37 12.00
C ARG A 145 -5.95 -8.16 12.24
N ASN A 146 -5.81 -7.59 13.43
CA ASN A 146 -6.47 -6.35 13.82
C ASN A 146 -5.43 -5.30 14.25
N LEU A 147 -4.53 -4.96 13.33
CA LEU A 147 -3.49 -3.96 13.56
C LEU A 147 -3.97 -2.58 13.10
N ARG A 148 -3.46 -1.56 13.79
CA ARG A 148 -3.62 -0.15 13.45
C ARG A 148 -2.25 0.44 13.14
N LEU A 149 -2.21 1.58 12.45
CA LEU A 149 -0.97 2.27 12.11
C LEU A 149 0.00 2.47 13.28
N ARG A 150 -0.51 2.69 14.50
CA ARG A 150 0.30 2.85 15.72
C ARG A 150 1.10 1.59 16.11
N ASP A 151 0.71 0.42 15.60
CA ASP A 151 1.37 -0.86 15.85
C ASP A 151 2.55 -1.09 14.88
N PHE A 152 2.74 -0.20 13.90
CA PHE A 152 3.75 -0.32 12.85
C PHE A 152 4.99 0.48 13.23
N LYS A 153 6.16 -0.13 13.05
CA LYS A 153 7.42 0.62 12.97
C LYS A 153 7.62 1.06 11.54
N PHE A 154 7.70 2.36 11.29
CA PHE A 154 8.05 2.84 9.96
C PHE A 154 9.13 3.91 9.99
N ARG A 155 10.09 3.75 9.08
CA ARG A 155 11.18 4.68 8.80
C ARG A 155 11.08 5.03 7.32
N GLY A 156 10.98 6.31 7.01
CA GLY A 156 10.94 6.81 5.64
C GLY A 156 12.29 6.80 4.92
N ILE A 157 12.31 7.39 3.72
CA ILE A 157 13.51 7.51 2.89
C ILE A 157 14.30 8.80 3.13
N GLN A 158 13.69 9.78 3.80
CA GLN A 158 14.28 11.11 4.09
C GLN A 158 15.59 11.07 4.88
N ASN A 159 15.84 9.99 5.64
CA ASN A 159 17.01 9.84 6.51
C ASN A 159 18.00 8.78 5.98
N ILE A 160 17.89 8.38 4.71
CA ILE A 160 18.88 7.48 4.12
C ILE A 160 20.20 8.23 3.97
N THR A 161 21.26 7.65 4.51
CA THR A 161 22.58 8.27 4.52
C THR A 161 23.33 8.06 3.20
N ASN A 162 24.22 8.99 2.87
CA ASN A 162 25.14 8.85 1.75
C ASN A 162 26.06 7.62 1.89
N GLU A 163 26.31 7.16 3.11
CA GLU A 163 27.05 5.92 3.36
C GLU A 163 26.23 4.69 2.99
N GLU A 164 24.96 4.61 3.42
CA GLU A 164 24.04 3.52 3.02
C GLU A 164 23.92 3.42 1.49
N ILE A 165 23.80 4.56 0.80
CA ILE A 165 23.70 4.64 -0.67
C ILE A 165 24.99 4.13 -1.32
N ARG A 166 26.16 4.67 -0.91
CA ARG A 166 27.45 4.26 -1.47
C ARG A 166 27.73 2.78 -1.25
N ARG A 167 27.47 2.26 -0.05
CA ARG A 167 27.62 0.84 0.27
C ARG A 167 26.71 -0.02 -0.60
N SER A 168 25.43 0.34 -0.70
CA SER A 168 24.47 -0.40 -1.54
C SER A 168 24.94 -0.47 -2.99
N ARG A 169 25.41 0.65 -3.57
CA ARG A 169 25.90 0.68 -4.95
C ARG A 169 27.17 -0.16 -5.13
N ALA A 170 28.12 -0.08 -4.21
CA ALA A 170 29.36 -0.86 -4.26
C ALA A 170 29.10 -2.38 -4.23
N GLU A 171 28.05 -2.81 -3.51
CA GLU A 171 27.62 -4.20 -3.42
C GLU A 171 26.67 -4.62 -4.56
N GLY A 172 26.35 -3.72 -5.50
CA GLY A 172 25.38 -4.00 -6.57
C GLY A 172 23.92 -4.13 -6.10
N LYS A 173 23.62 -3.69 -4.87
CA LYS A 173 22.28 -3.75 -4.25
C LYS A 173 21.48 -2.47 -4.49
N LYS A 174 20.15 -2.58 -4.49
CA LYS A 174 19.22 -1.44 -4.55
C LYS A 174 18.56 -1.22 -3.20
N ILE A 175 18.50 0.03 -2.75
CA ILE A 175 17.66 0.40 -1.59
C ILE A 175 16.22 0.55 -2.07
N LYS A 176 15.27 -0.12 -1.40
CA LYS A 176 13.81 -0.01 -1.63
C LYS A 176 13.11 0.30 -0.31
N LEU A 177 12.08 1.16 -0.33
CA LEU A 177 11.20 1.34 0.82
C LEU A 177 10.27 0.12 0.89
N LEU A 178 10.63 -0.85 1.74
CA LEU A 178 9.95 -2.13 1.79
C LEU A 178 8.90 -2.12 2.91
N ALA A 179 7.65 -2.34 2.53
CA ALA A 179 6.60 -2.75 3.46
C ALA A 179 6.73 -4.26 3.69
N TYR A 180 6.93 -4.66 4.94
CA TYR A 180 7.18 -6.04 5.33
C TYR A 180 6.24 -6.45 6.47
N ALA A 181 5.63 -7.63 6.33
CA ALA A 181 4.93 -8.28 7.42
C ALA A 181 5.17 -9.78 7.41
N ASP A 182 5.39 -10.36 8.59
CA ASP A 182 5.31 -11.81 8.83
C ASP A 182 4.69 -12.07 10.21
N ASN A 183 4.79 -13.30 10.71
CA ASN A 183 4.27 -13.72 12.01
C ASN A 183 4.82 -12.95 13.22
N TYR A 184 5.93 -12.23 13.08
CA TYR A 184 6.64 -11.60 14.18
C TYR A 184 6.84 -10.10 13.99
N VAL A 185 7.02 -9.66 12.75
CA VAL A 185 7.42 -8.29 12.41
C VAL A 185 6.41 -7.68 11.47
N VAL A 186 6.07 -6.42 11.73
CA VAL A 186 5.32 -5.57 10.81
C VAL A 186 6.00 -4.21 10.76
N GLU A 187 6.59 -3.87 9.62
CA GLU A 187 7.37 -2.64 9.46
C GLU A 187 7.38 -2.10 8.03
N VAL A 188 7.71 -0.81 7.91
CA VAL A 188 8.05 -0.17 6.63
C VAL A 188 9.40 0.49 6.77
N SER A 189 10.41 0.07 6.02
CA SER A 189 11.72 0.72 6.10
C SER A 189 12.55 0.55 4.82
N PRO A 190 13.54 1.45 4.57
CA PRO A 190 14.54 1.23 3.53
C PRO A 190 15.30 -0.07 3.79
N LYS A 191 15.27 -0.99 2.82
CA LYS A 191 16.01 -2.25 2.81
C LYS A 191 16.86 -2.34 1.54
N GLN A 192 18.05 -2.92 1.67
CA GLN A 192 18.87 -3.27 0.52
C GLN A 192 18.39 -4.61 -0.04
N LEU A 193 18.15 -4.66 -1.35
CA LEU A 193 17.78 -5.87 -2.07
C LEU A 193 18.92 -6.30 -3.00
N ASP A 194 19.17 -7.60 -3.04
CA ASP A 194 20.10 -8.25 -3.94
C ASP A 194 19.52 -8.37 -5.37
N PRO A 195 20.36 -8.44 -6.42
CA PRO A 195 19.90 -8.60 -7.81
C PRO A 195 18.98 -9.79 -8.09
N HIS A 196 19.05 -10.84 -7.25
CA HIS A 196 18.21 -12.03 -7.36
C HIS A 196 16.87 -11.91 -6.62
N ASP A 197 16.65 -10.85 -5.83
CA ASP A 197 15.37 -10.60 -5.19
C ASP A 197 14.32 -10.19 -6.24
N PRO A 198 13.11 -10.78 -6.25
CA PRO A 198 12.10 -10.45 -7.27
C PRO A 198 11.64 -8.99 -7.22
N LEU A 199 11.83 -8.29 -6.10
CA LEU A 199 11.48 -6.89 -5.94
C LEU A 199 12.62 -5.94 -6.37
N PHE A 200 13.80 -6.48 -6.74
CA PHE A 200 14.97 -5.68 -7.09
C PHE A 200 14.75 -4.79 -8.33
N ASN A 201 14.13 -5.34 -9.38
CA ASN A 201 13.90 -4.67 -10.67
C ASN A 201 12.55 -3.94 -10.77
N ILE A 202 11.91 -3.67 -9.63
CA ILE A 202 10.69 -2.86 -9.57
C ILE A 202 11.13 -1.41 -9.41
N ASP A 203 11.28 -0.70 -10.53
CA ASP A 203 11.86 0.64 -10.58
C ASP A 203 10.83 1.71 -10.98
N GLY A 204 11.23 2.98 -10.84
CA GLY A 204 10.38 4.11 -11.19
C GLY A 204 9.14 4.20 -10.29
N VAL A 205 7.98 4.47 -10.88
CA VAL A 205 6.72 4.66 -10.14
C VAL A 205 5.90 3.38 -9.96
N GLU A 206 6.46 2.23 -10.34
CA GLU A 206 5.76 0.96 -10.20
C GLU A 206 5.71 0.51 -8.75
N ASN A 207 4.63 -0.22 -8.45
CA ASN A 207 4.46 -0.94 -7.21
C ASN A 207 4.61 -2.43 -7.45
N ALA A 208 4.91 -3.14 -6.38
CA ALA A 208 4.85 -4.59 -6.36
C ALA A 208 4.40 -5.11 -5.00
N LEU A 209 3.70 -6.24 -5.02
CA LEU A 209 3.29 -6.99 -3.84
C LEU A 209 3.74 -8.44 -4.01
N GLU A 210 4.45 -8.92 -3.01
CA GLU A 210 4.91 -10.29 -2.89
C GLU A 210 4.22 -10.93 -1.69
N ILE A 211 3.52 -12.04 -1.95
CA ILE A 211 2.72 -12.77 -0.97
C ILE A 211 3.28 -14.18 -0.85
N HIS A 212 3.52 -14.63 0.38
CA HIS A 212 3.88 -16.00 0.71
C HIS A 212 2.74 -16.63 1.47
N ASN A 213 2.28 -17.76 0.95
CA ASN A 213 1.29 -18.62 1.61
C ASN A 213 1.78 -20.07 1.60
N GLU A 214 0.98 -20.96 2.18
CA GLU A 214 1.34 -22.38 2.38
C GLU A 214 1.68 -23.14 1.10
N ILE A 215 1.19 -22.68 -0.07
CA ILE A 215 1.30 -23.43 -1.33
C ILE A 215 2.17 -22.74 -2.37
N GLN A 216 2.41 -21.42 -2.25
CA GLN A 216 3.13 -20.65 -3.28
C GLN A 216 3.68 -19.31 -2.79
N ARG A 217 4.53 -18.75 -3.65
CA ARG A 217 5.02 -17.37 -3.61
C ARG A 217 4.49 -16.63 -4.83
N ILE A 218 3.69 -15.59 -4.63
CA ILE A 218 3.10 -14.78 -5.71
C ILE A 218 3.79 -13.43 -5.71
N VAL A 219 4.17 -12.93 -6.89
CA VAL A 219 4.64 -11.56 -7.09
C VAL A 219 3.75 -10.88 -8.11
N ILE A 220 3.13 -9.77 -7.72
CA ILE A 220 2.28 -8.93 -8.55
C ILE A 220 3.00 -7.61 -8.75
N ARG A 221 3.15 -7.19 -10.00
CA ARG A 221 3.76 -5.91 -10.39
C ARG A 221 2.75 -5.11 -11.20
N GLY A 222 2.69 -3.81 -10.96
CA GLY A 222 1.90 -2.91 -11.78
C GLY A 222 1.85 -1.48 -11.24
N PRO A 223 1.06 -0.61 -11.88
CA PRO A 223 0.87 0.76 -11.43
C PRO A 223 0.33 0.81 -9.99
N GLY A 224 0.95 1.63 -9.14
CA GLY A 224 0.54 1.84 -7.76
C GLY A 224 -0.48 2.96 -7.54
N ALA A 225 -0.69 3.78 -8.57
CA ALA A 225 -1.43 5.03 -8.53
C ALA A 225 -2.05 5.35 -9.90
N GLY A 226 -2.73 6.49 -9.97
CA GLY A 226 -3.35 7.01 -11.19
C GLY A 226 -4.88 6.96 -11.10
N PRO A 227 -5.57 8.05 -11.50
CA PRO A 227 -7.02 8.16 -11.33
C PRO A 227 -7.79 7.11 -12.17
N ILE A 228 -7.34 6.83 -13.39
CA ILE A 228 -7.95 5.82 -14.26
C ILE A 228 -7.79 4.43 -13.64
N ASN A 229 -6.60 4.09 -13.15
CA ASN A 229 -6.36 2.80 -12.49
C ASN A 229 -7.22 2.65 -11.23
N ALA A 230 -7.36 3.71 -10.43
CA ALA A 230 -8.18 3.68 -9.22
C ALA A 230 -9.67 3.51 -9.54
N ALA A 231 -10.14 4.19 -10.60
CA ALA A 231 -11.49 4.02 -11.11
C ALA A 231 -11.74 2.58 -11.61
N TYR A 232 -10.80 1.97 -12.32
CA TYR A 232 -10.91 0.55 -12.71
C TYR A 232 -10.95 -0.40 -11.51
N GLY A 233 -10.17 -0.12 -10.45
CA GLY A 233 -10.26 -0.85 -9.19
C GLY A 233 -11.66 -0.78 -8.58
N ALA A 234 -12.24 0.41 -8.49
CA ALA A 234 -13.60 0.61 -7.99
C ALA A 234 -14.68 -0.03 -8.89
N LEU A 235 -14.53 0.06 -10.22
CA LEU A 235 -15.45 -0.60 -11.17
C LEU A 235 -15.36 -2.13 -11.08
N THR A 236 -14.18 -2.68 -10.85
CA THR A 236 -14.00 -4.12 -10.63
C THR A 236 -14.76 -4.57 -9.39
N ASP A 237 -14.66 -3.82 -8.29
CA ASP A 237 -15.41 -4.10 -7.06
C ASP A 237 -16.92 -3.91 -7.20
N LEU A 238 -17.38 -3.15 -8.19
CA LEU A 238 -18.81 -3.02 -8.48
C LEU A 238 -19.38 -4.27 -9.17
N VAL A 239 -18.55 -5.00 -9.89
CA VAL A 239 -18.93 -6.19 -10.65
C VAL A 239 -18.82 -7.47 -9.81
N LEU A 240 -17.88 -7.53 -8.86
CA LEU A 240 -17.61 -8.69 -7.98
C LEU A 240 -18.47 -8.70 -6.70
#